data_AF-A0A7W0WFZ8-F1
#
_entry.id   AF-A0A7W0WFZ8-F1
#
_cell.length_a   1.000
_cell.length_b   1.000
_cell.length_c   1.000
_cell.angle_alpha   90.00
_cell.angle_beta   90.00
_cell.angle_gamma   90.00
#
_symmetry.space_group_name_H-M   'P 1'
#
loop_
_entity.id
_entity.type
_entity.pdbx_description
1 polymer ?
#
loop_
_entity_poly.entity_id
_entity_poly.type
_entity_poly.pdbx_seq_one_letter_code
_entity_poly.pdbx_strand_id
1 'polypeptide(L)' 'MDTKESSVFRPNETEKDHHPHACCDGLVFLTYTVFDEEVGDEVERIEAVPCRRCADSR' A
#
# COMPACT_ATOMS: atom_id res chain seq x y z
N MET A 1 26.72 10.41 -14.82
CA MET A 1 25.31 10.69 -14.44
C MET A 1 25.01 9.83 -13.25
N ASP A 2 25.35 10.34 -12.08
CA ASP A 2 25.07 9.72 -10.79
C ASP A 2 23.56 9.72 -10.61
N THR A 3 22.94 8.58 -10.91
CA THR A 3 21.53 8.32 -10.61
C THR A 3 21.40 8.40 -9.10
N LYS A 4 21.11 9.61 -8.60
CA LYS A 4 20.79 9.88 -7.20
C LYS A 4 19.78 8.81 -6.79
N GLU A 5 20.24 7.92 -5.93
CA GLU A 5 19.44 6.85 -5.37
C GLU A 5 18.12 7.48 -4.93
N SER A 6 17.03 7.01 -5.54
CA SER A 6 15.71 7.55 -5.26
C SER A 6 15.43 7.23 -3.79
N SER A 7 15.18 8.23 -2.95
CA SER A 7 14.83 7.99 -1.54
C SER A 7 13.50 7.25 -1.36
N VAL A 8 12.85 6.91 -2.48
CA VAL A 8 11.69 6.03 -2.51
C VAL A 8 12.19 4.62 -2.23
N PHE A 9 11.81 4.12 -1.06
CA PHE A 9 12.12 2.76 -0.67
C PHE A 9 11.60 1.76 -1.74
N ARG A 10 12.52 0.95 -2.28
CA ARG A 10 12.19 -0.14 -3.19
C ARG A 10 12.59 -1.45 -2.53
N PRO A 11 11.65 -2.33 -2.18
CA PRO A 11 11.97 -3.64 -1.67
C PRO A 11 12.83 -4.41 -2.69
N ASN A 12 13.96 -4.97 -2.27
CA ASN A 12 14.72 -5.95 -3.04
C ASN A 12 14.36 -7.36 -2.56
N GLU A 13 14.17 -8.31 -3.48
CA GLU A 13 13.72 -9.67 -3.16
C GLU A 13 14.77 -10.49 -2.39
N THR A 14 16.05 -10.07 -2.40
CA THR A 14 17.16 -10.79 -1.75
C THR A 14 17.38 -10.41 -0.28
N GLU A 15 16.76 -9.34 0.21
CA GLU A 15 16.99 -8.82 1.55
C GLU A 15 15.70 -8.86 2.38
N LYS A 16 15.79 -9.35 3.62
CA LYS A 16 14.65 -9.27 4.56
C LYS A 16 14.36 -7.80 4.81
N ASP A 17 13.27 -7.34 4.21
CA ASP A 17 12.85 -5.96 4.28
C ASP A 17 12.22 -5.66 5.64
N HIS A 18 13.03 -5.05 6.51
CA HIS A 18 12.67 -4.70 7.88
C HIS A 18 12.13 -3.27 8.03
N HIS A 19 11.95 -2.52 6.93
CA HIS A 19 11.40 -1.16 7.01
C HIS A 19 9.99 -1.19 7.58
N PRO A 20 9.55 -0.22 8.39
CA PRO A 20 8.19 -0.20 8.92
C PRO A 20 7.17 -0.15 7.78
N HIS A 21 6.16 -1.01 7.84
CA HIS A 21 5.03 -1.00 6.91
C HIS A 21 3.88 -0.21 7.54
N ALA A 22 3.12 0.50 6.71
CA ALA A 22 2.04 1.39 7.15
C ALA A 22 0.77 0.65 7.63
N CYS A 23 0.86 -0.64 7.96
CA CYS A 23 -0.30 -1.43 8.35
C CYS A 23 -0.68 -1.24 9.83
N CYS A 24 -1.98 -1.23 10.11
CA CYS A 24 -2.53 -1.34 11.45
C CYS A 24 -3.15 -2.73 11.59
N ASP A 25 -2.73 -3.51 12.60
CA ASP A 25 -3.20 -4.88 12.85
C ASP A 25 -3.13 -5.82 11.62
N GLY A 26 -2.13 -5.62 10.77
CA GLY A 26 -1.93 -6.41 9.55
C GLY A 26 -2.81 -5.99 8.36
N LEU A 27 -3.54 -4.88 8.45
CA LEU A 27 -4.34 -4.30 7.37
C LEU A 27 -3.76 -2.95 6.92
N VAL A 28 -3.86 -2.67 5.62
CA VAL A 28 -3.58 -1.37 5.01
C VAL A 28 -4.91 -0.80 4.51
N PHE A 29 -5.15 0.47 4.80
CA PHE A 29 -6.35 1.17 4.35
C PHE A 29 -6.00 2.00 3.11
N LEU A 30 -6.65 1.68 1.99
CA LEU A 30 -6.50 2.40 0.74
C LEU A 30 -7.72 3.30 0.55
N THR A 31 -7.46 4.56 0.24
CA THR A 31 -8.49 5.55 -0.09
C THR A 31 -8.37 5.91 -1.56
N TYR A 32 -9.45 5.76 -2.32
CA TYR A 32 -9.49 6.14 -3.72
C TYR A 32 -10.88 6.62 -4.13
N THR A 33 -10.91 7.49 -5.13
CA THR A 33 -12.16 7.96 -5.73
C THR A 33 -12.64 6.96 -6.77
N VAL A 34 -13.93 6.63 -6.75
CA VAL A 34 -14.58 5.81 -7.78
C VAL A 34 -15.95 6.39 -8.11
N PHE A 35 -16.40 6.24 -9.35
CA PHE A 35 -17.75 6.64 -9.74
C PHE A 35 -18.76 5.60 -9.24
N ASP A 36 -19.79 6.07 -8.53
CA ASP A 36 -20.86 5.24 -8.00
C ASP A 36 -22.14 5.45 -8.81
N GLU A 37 -22.64 4.41 -9.49
CA GLU A 37 -23.80 4.50 -10.37
C GLU A 37 -25.12 4.75 -9.63
N GLU A 38 -25.22 4.36 -8.35
CA GLU A 38 -26.42 4.60 -7.55
C GLU A 38 -26.52 6.07 -7.10
N VAL A 39 -25.37 6.69 -6.83
CA VAL A 39 -25.26 8.11 -6.48
C VAL A 39 -25.21 9.00 -7.73
N GLY A 40 -24.68 8.48 -8.83
CA GLY A 40 -24.46 9.21 -10.08
C GLY A 40 -23.28 10.18 -10.04
N ASP A 41 -22.32 10.00 -9.12
CA ASP A 41 -21.17 10.88 -8.93
C ASP A 41 -19.93 10.12 -8.40
N GLU A 42 -18.78 10.78 -8.37
CA GLU A 42 -17.54 10.31 -7.76
C GLU A 42 -17.62 10.33 -6.22
N VAL A 43 -17.28 9.19 -5.60
CA VAL A 43 -17.26 9.03 -4.15
C VAL A 43 -15.91 8.51 -3.67
N GLU A 44 -15.50 8.89 -2.46
CA GLU A 44 -14.34 8.30 -1.79
C GLU A 44 -14.71 6.92 -1.24
N ARG A 45 -13.94 5.91 -1.64
CA ARG A 45 -14.00 4.56 -1.08
C ARG A 45 -12.79 4.30 -0.20
N ILE A 46 -13.04 3.63 0.92
CA ILE A 46 -12.00 3.14 1.83
C ILE A 46 -12.04 1.62 1.76
N GLU A 47 -10.91 1.02 1.41
CA GLU A 47 -10.75 -0.43 1.33
C GLU A 47 -9.67 -0.90 2.32
N ALA A 48 -10.02 -1.88 3.15
CA ALA A 48 -9.08 -2.52 4.05
C ALA A 48 -8.50 -3.78 3.37
N VAL A 49 -7.23 -3.73 2.99
CA VAL A 49 -6.53 -4.85 2.32
C VAL A 49 -5.48 -5.46 3.25
N PRO A 50 -5.22 -6.79 3.17
CA PRO A 50 -4.14 -7.41 3.94
C PRO A 50 -2.79 -6.79 3.61
N CYS A 51 -1.98 -6.51 4.63
CA CYS A 51 -0.59 -6.12 4.43
C CYS A 51 0.17 -7.31 3.84
N ARG A 52 0.72 -7.14 2.63
CA ARG A 52 1.50 -8.17 1.93
C ARG A 52 2.52 -8.84 2.85
N ARG A 53 3.33 -8.05 3.57
CA ARG A 53 4.36 -8.58 4.47
C ARG A 53 3.80 -9.34 5.67
N CYS A 54 2.71 -8.86 6.28
CA CYS A 54 2.07 -9.56 7.39
C CYS A 54 1.40 -10.85 6.95
N ALA A 55 0.93 -10.93 5.71
CA ALA A 55 0.37 -12.15 5.12
C ALA A 55 1.47 -13.16 4.78
N ASP A 56 2.58 -12.71 4.19
CA ASP A 56 3.73 -13.56 3.82
C ASP A 56 4.52 -14.09 5.03
N SER A 57 4.35 -13.49 6.21
CA SER A 57 5.02 -13.89 7.46
C SER A 57 4.24 -14.95 8.27
N ARG A 58 3.11 -15.44 7.77
CA ARG A 58 2.27 -16.46 8.41
C ARG A 58 2.56 -17.84 7.83
#